data_AF-A0A7X7V4V6-F1
#
_entry.id   AF-A0A7X7V4V6-F1
#
_cell.length_a   1.000
_cell.length_b   1.000
_cell.length_c   1.000
_cell.angle_alpha   90.00
_cell.angle_beta   90.00
_cell.angle_gamma   90.00
#
_symmetry.space_group_name_H-M   'P 1'
#
loop_
_entity.id
_entity.type
_entity.pdbx_description
1 polymer ?
#
loop_
_entity_poly.entity_id
_entity_poly.type
_entity_poly.pdbx_seq_one_letter_code
_entity_poly.pdbx_strand_id
1 'polypeptide(L)'
;MPTYRTNILICAGTGCSASNSAGIYDAFIETLKKYQLDQEVSVIKTGCFGLCQKGPIVAVYPDQIFYSHVKVDDVEKIVSEHIYKGRVVKELQLSDEDLQTHEKILDINKIKFYEKQQRIALRNCGKINPEDIDEYIAMDGYEALGKVLTSMKPQEVIDEIKASGLRGRGGAGFSTGMKWQFEANEPGDEKYVICNADEGDPGAFMDRSLLEGDPHAVLEGMAIMAYAVGAHQGYIYIRAEYPIAVQRLQIAIDQAHKYDLLGKNIFNSGFDFDIEL
;
A
#
# COMPACT_ATOMS: atom_id res chain seq x y z
N MET A 1 -14.23 1.40 17.19
CA MET A 1 -13.90 2.33 16.09
C MET A 1 -15.17 3.07 15.69
N PRO A 2 -15.11 4.37 15.34
CA PRO A 2 -16.26 5.07 14.80
C PRO A 2 -16.72 4.39 13.51
N THR A 3 -18.02 4.11 13.40
CA THR A 3 -18.62 3.53 12.19
C THR A 3 -19.05 4.66 11.27
N TYR A 4 -18.27 4.90 10.21
CA TYR A 4 -18.63 5.83 9.15
C TYR A 4 -19.53 5.14 8.13
N ARG A 5 -20.60 5.81 7.68
CA ARG A 5 -21.49 5.28 6.63
C ARG A 5 -20.87 5.38 5.24
N THR A 6 -19.91 6.28 5.07
CA THR A 6 -19.24 6.53 3.79
C THR A 6 -17.75 6.80 4.03
N ASN A 7 -16.91 6.23 3.18
CA ASN A 7 -15.47 6.50 3.15
C ASN A 7 -15.10 7.14 1.81
N ILE A 8 -14.44 8.29 1.88
CA ILE A 8 -13.90 9.02 0.73
C ILE A 8 -12.39 8.79 0.73
N LEU A 9 -11.91 8.00 -0.23
CA LEU A 9 -10.51 7.65 -0.38
C LEU A 9 -9.89 8.58 -1.43
N ILE A 10 -8.88 9.34 -1.03
CA ILE A 10 -8.18 10.30 -1.89
C ILE A 10 -6.78 9.78 -2.16
N CYS A 11 -6.44 9.64 -3.43
CA CYS A 11 -5.12 9.21 -3.84
C CYS A 11 -4.06 10.21 -3.37
N ALA A 12 -3.15 9.77 -2.49
CA ALA A 12 -2.07 10.58 -1.95
C ALA A 12 -0.67 10.07 -2.35
N GLY A 13 -0.59 9.25 -3.40
CA GLY A 13 0.69 8.89 -4.02
C GLY A 13 1.29 10.08 -4.78
N THR A 14 2.61 10.06 -4.99
CA THR A 14 3.40 11.15 -5.58
C THR A 14 2.71 11.88 -6.76
N GLY A 15 2.16 11.15 -7.75
CA GLY A 15 1.55 11.77 -8.93
C GLY A 15 0.28 12.60 -8.64
N CYS A 16 -0.56 12.15 -7.71
CA CYS A 16 -1.74 12.89 -7.28
C CYS A 16 -1.37 14.03 -6.31
N SER A 17 -0.36 13.82 -5.47
CA SER A 17 0.20 14.86 -4.59
C SER A 17 0.76 16.03 -5.39
N ALA A 18 1.49 15.75 -6.48
CA ALA A 18 1.95 16.76 -7.44
C ALA A 18 0.79 17.50 -8.14
N SER A 19 -0.40 16.89 -8.18
CA SER A 19 -1.63 17.46 -8.76
C SER A 19 -2.58 18.04 -7.70
N ASN A 20 -2.05 18.45 -6.54
CA ASN A 20 -2.78 19.09 -5.43
C ASN A 20 -3.84 18.21 -4.74
N SER A 21 -3.60 16.90 -4.57
CA SER A 21 -4.50 16.04 -3.79
C SER A 21 -4.60 16.43 -2.31
N ALA A 22 -3.58 17.09 -1.74
CA ALA A 22 -3.64 17.64 -0.39
C ALA A 22 -4.72 18.73 -0.25
N GLY A 23 -4.77 19.68 -1.19
CA GLY A 23 -5.84 20.70 -1.19
C GLY A 23 -7.22 20.11 -1.41
N ILE A 24 -7.34 19.03 -2.20
CA ILE A 24 -8.62 18.30 -2.36
C ILE A 24 -9.03 17.65 -1.04
N TYR A 25 -8.09 17.04 -0.31
CA TYR A 25 -8.34 16.47 1.01
C TYR A 25 -8.86 17.52 1.99
N ASP A 26 -8.16 18.65 2.11
CA ASP A 26 -8.55 19.73 3.02
C ASP A 26 -9.94 20.28 2.67
N ALA A 27 -10.22 20.47 1.37
CA ALA A 27 -11.52 20.91 0.89
C ALA A 27 -12.65 19.93 1.24
N PHE A 28 -12.40 18.61 1.20
CA PHE A 28 -13.40 17.62 1.64
C PHE A 28 -13.67 17.75 3.13
N ILE A 29 -12.64 17.87 3.96
CA ILE A 29 -12.79 18.03 5.41
C ILE A 29 -13.61 19.29 5.75
N GLU A 30 -13.30 20.43 5.12
CA GLU A 30 -14.02 21.68 5.34
C GLU A 30 -15.47 21.62 4.86
N THR A 31 -15.69 21.06 3.66
CA THR A 31 -17.02 20.95 3.07
C THR A 31 -17.89 19.98 3.87
N LEU A 32 -17.37 18.83 4.31
CA LEU A 32 -18.15 17.89 5.12
C LEU A 32 -18.61 18.52 6.45
N LYS A 33 -17.78 19.34 7.10
CA LYS A 33 -18.18 20.11 8.29
C LYS A 33 -19.29 21.11 7.99
N LYS A 34 -19.21 21.83 6.86
CA LYS A 34 -20.26 22.77 6.41
C LYS A 34 -21.61 22.07 6.24
N TYR A 35 -21.62 20.83 5.77
CA TYR A 35 -22.82 20.01 5.61
C TYR A 35 -23.18 19.17 6.86
N GLN A 36 -22.42 19.29 7.96
CA GLN A 36 -22.60 18.52 9.20
C GLN A 36 -22.51 17.00 9.00
N LEU A 37 -21.64 16.56 8.09
CA LEU A 37 -21.41 15.16 7.73
C LEU A 37 -20.09 14.61 8.29
N ASP A 38 -19.30 15.42 8.99
CA ASP A 38 -17.95 15.10 9.47
C ASP A 38 -17.90 13.99 10.54
N GLN A 39 -19.05 13.64 11.13
CA GLN A 39 -19.19 12.51 12.06
C GLN A 39 -19.69 11.22 11.39
N GLU A 40 -20.14 11.31 10.13
CA GLU A 40 -20.74 10.19 9.39
C GLU A 40 -19.85 9.73 8.22
N VAL A 41 -18.98 10.62 7.72
CA VAL A 41 -18.16 10.43 6.53
C VAL A 41 -16.69 10.56 6.89
N SER A 42 -15.93 9.52 6.56
CA SER A 42 -14.48 9.49 6.72
C SER A 42 -13.79 9.93 5.43
N VAL A 43 -12.68 10.66 5.55
CA VAL A 43 -11.81 11.05 4.43
C VAL A 43 -10.42 10.50 4.69
N ILE A 44 -9.95 9.61 3.81
CA ILE A 44 -8.74 8.82 3.97
C ILE A 44 -7.76 9.17 2.85
N LYS A 45 -6.50 9.42 3.21
CA LYS A 45 -5.41 9.51 2.23
C LYS A 45 -4.90 8.10 1.95
N THR A 46 -5.03 7.62 0.72
CA THR A 46 -4.60 6.26 0.35
C THR A 46 -3.33 6.27 -0.49
N GLY A 47 -2.75 5.08 -0.67
CA GLY A 47 -1.72 4.84 -1.69
C GLY A 47 -2.21 5.07 -3.13
N CYS A 48 -1.32 4.86 -4.10
CA CYS A 48 -1.65 5.05 -5.51
C CYS A 48 -2.68 4.02 -6.02
N PHE A 49 -3.69 4.49 -6.76
CA PHE A 49 -4.63 3.60 -7.47
C PHE A 49 -4.02 3.01 -8.76
N GLY A 50 -2.95 3.59 -9.30
CA GLY A 50 -2.19 3.12 -10.46
C GLY A 50 -2.49 3.89 -11.76
N LEU A 51 -3.71 4.37 -11.97
CA LEU A 51 -4.10 5.11 -13.20
C LEU A 51 -3.77 6.61 -13.10
N CYS A 52 -2.48 6.95 -13.01
CA CYS A 52 -2.01 8.33 -12.84
C CYS A 52 -2.53 9.29 -13.92
N GLN A 53 -2.77 8.80 -15.15
CA GLN A 53 -3.34 9.61 -16.24
C GLN A 53 -4.71 10.20 -15.89
N LYS A 54 -5.48 9.56 -15.00
CA LYS A 54 -6.83 10.00 -14.58
C LYS A 54 -6.82 10.68 -13.20
N GLY A 55 -5.64 10.96 -12.65
CA GLY A 55 -5.48 11.62 -11.36
C GLY A 55 -5.85 13.12 -11.38
N PRO A 56 -6.12 13.73 -10.21
CA PRO A 56 -6.38 13.09 -8.91
C PRO A 56 -7.62 12.20 -8.91
N ILE A 57 -7.52 11.02 -8.28
CA ILE A 57 -8.62 10.06 -8.16
C ILE A 57 -9.20 10.14 -6.74
N VAL A 58 -10.53 10.19 -6.66
CA VAL A 58 -11.29 10.10 -5.40
C VAL A 58 -12.25 8.93 -5.51
N ALA A 59 -12.19 7.99 -4.59
CA ALA A 59 -13.11 6.86 -4.53
C ALA A 59 -14.08 7.02 -3.36
N VAL A 60 -15.34 6.64 -3.56
CA VAL A 60 -16.39 6.71 -2.54
C VAL A 60 -16.95 5.31 -2.31
N TYR A 61 -16.82 4.84 -1.07
CA TYR A 61 -17.33 3.56 -0.60
C TYR A 61 -18.45 3.77 0.42
N PRO A 62 -19.48 2.90 0.47
CA PRO A 62 -19.58 1.59 -0.20
C PRO A 62 -20.08 1.62 -1.65
N ASP A 63 -20.40 2.80 -2.19
CA ASP A 63 -20.99 2.94 -3.53
C ASP A 63 -20.08 2.48 -4.69
N GLN A 64 -18.78 2.31 -4.43
CA GLN A 64 -17.75 1.93 -5.40
C GLN A 64 -17.67 2.90 -6.59
N ILE A 65 -17.87 4.20 -6.32
CA ILE A 65 -17.77 5.25 -7.33
C ILE A 65 -16.37 5.86 -7.31
N PHE A 66 -15.76 5.92 -8.48
CA PHE A 66 -14.47 6.58 -8.67
C PHE A 66 -14.68 7.86 -9.46
N TYR A 67 -14.16 8.97 -8.96
CA TYR A 67 -14.07 10.24 -9.65
C TYR A 67 -12.65 10.44 -10.16
N SER A 68 -12.52 10.96 -11.38
CA SER A 68 -11.25 11.21 -12.05
C SER A 68 -11.04 12.70 -12.31
N HIS A 69 -9.78 13.13 -12.36
CA HIS A 69 -9.38 14.52 -12.59
C HIS A 69 -10.03 15.53 -11.62
N VAL A 70 -10.28 15.10 -10.38
CA VAL A 70 -10.95 15.91 -9.38
C VAL A 70 -10.10 17.14 -9.08
N LYS A 71 -10.75 18.31 -9.03
CA LYS A 71 -10.16 19.58 -8.57
C LYS A 71 -10.80 20.00 -7.26
N VAL A 72 -10.19 20.97 -6.59
CA VAL A 72 -10.73 21.57 -5.36
C VAL A 72 -12.16 22.10 -5.57
N ASP A 73 -12.42 22.77 -6.70
CA ASP A 73 -13.75 23.33 -7.02
C ASP A 73 -14.84 22.27 -7.24
N ASP A 74 -14.45 21.02 -7.55
CA ASP A 74 -15.40 19.92 -7.74
C ASP A 74 -15.90 19.34 -6.40
N VAL A 75 -15.18 19.59 -5.30
CA VAL A 75 -15.45 18.97 -3.98
C VAL A 75 -16.83 19.35 -3.45
N GLU A 76 -17.21 20.63 -3.52
CA GLU A 76 -18.54 21.09 -3.08
C GLU A 76 -19.66 20.34 -3.83
N LYS A 77 -19.46 20.06 -5.12
CA LYS A 77 -20.42 19.34 -5.95
C LYS A 77 -20.49 17.86 -5.59
N ILE A 78 -19.34 17.21 -5.38
CA ILE A 78 -19.30 15.81 -4.94
C ILE A 78 -19.99 15.67 -3.58
N VAL A 79 -19.67 16.52 -2.61
CA VAL A 79 -20.31 16.44 -1.28
C VAL A 79 -21.81 16.72 -1.37
N SER A 80 -22.21 17.80 -2.02
CA SER A 80 -23.62 18.22 -2.04
C SER A 80 -24.53 17.32 -2.89
N GLU A 81 -24.06 16.80 -4.02
CA GLU A 81 -24.87 15.92 -4.88
C GLU A 81 -24.73 14.46 -4.48
N HIS A 82 -23.51 13.94 -4.37
CA HIS A 82 -23.30 12.52 -4.10
C HIS A 82 -23.46 12.19 -2.63
N ILE A 83 -22.67 12.81 -1.75
CA ILE A 83 -22.59 12.39 -0.34
C ILE A 83 -23.86 12.79 0.45
N TYR A 84 -24.41 13.98 0.18
CA TYR A 84 -25.58 14.50 0.87
C TYR A 84 -26.91 14.05 0.22
N LYS A 85 -27.02 14.05 -1.12
CA LYS A 85 -28.28 13.74 -1.83
C LYS A 85 -28.31 12.36 -2.49
N GLY A 86 -27.22 11.59 -2.47
CA GLY A 86 -27.14 10.26 -3.08
C GLY A 86 -27.06 10.25 -4.62
N ARG A 87 -26.76 11.39 -5.27
CA ARG A 87 -26.69 11.52 -6.73
C ARG A 87 -25.25 11.60 -7.22
N VAL A 88 -24.79 10.57 -7.92
CA VAL A 88 -23.46 10.50 -8.51
C VAL A 88 -23.23 11.64 -9.51
N VAL A 89 -22.06 12.28 -9.43
CA VAL A 89 -21.62 13.35 -10.35
C VAL A 89 -21.07 12.71 -11.64
N LYS A 90 -21.97 12.34 -12.55
CA LYS A 90 -21.67 11.52 -13.75
C LYS A 90 -20.59 12.08 -14.67
N GLU A 91 -20.41 13.39 -14.70
CA GLU A 91 -19.41 14.08 -15.51
C GLU A 91 -17.98 13.93 -14.96
N LEU A 92 -17.83 13.66 -13.66
CA LEU A 92 -16.54 13.41 -13.01
C LEU A 92 -16.26 11.91 -12.85
N GLN A 93 -17.30 11.08 -12.97
CA GLN A 93 -17.19 9.65 -12.77
C GLN A 93 -16.20 9.04 -13.78
N LEU A 94 -15.21 8.33 -13.25
CA LEU A 94 -14.23 7.60 -14.03
C LEU A 94 -14.96 6.57 -14.89
N SER A 95 -14.70 6.64 -16.19
CA SER A 95 -15.28 5.74 -17.17
C SER A 95 -14.30 5.42 -18.28
N ASP A 96 -14.38 4.21 -18.81
CA ASP A 96 -13.88 3.85 -20.12
C ASP A 96 -15.03 3.74 -21.12
N GLU A 97 -14.70 3.54 -22.39
CA GLU A 97 -15.66 3.32 -23.47
C GLU A 97 -15.37 1.98 -24.16
N ASP A 98 -16.39 1.15 -24.34
CA ASP A 98 -16.27 -0.07 -25.14
C ASP A 98 -16.04 0.28 -26.62
N LEU A 99 -15.03 -0.33 -27.26
CA LEU A 99 -14.65 0.02 -28.64
C LEU A 99 -15.64 -0.51 -29.70
N GLN A 100 -16.47 -1.47 -29.35
CA GLN A 100 -17.45 -2.09 -30.26
C GLN A 100 -18.84 -1.48 -30.07
N THR A 101 -19.28 -1.32 -28.81
CA THR A 101 -20.62 -0.85 -28.50
C THR A 101 -20.71 0.65 -28.23
N HIS A 102 -19.57 1.31 -27.99
CA HIS A 102 -19.49 2.71 -27.54
C HIS A 102 -20.20 2.97 -26.19
N GLU A 103 -20.47 1.91 -25.43
CA GLU A 103 -21.08 2.03 -24.11
C GLU A 103 -20.05 2.43 -23.06
N LYS A 104 -20.49 3.19 -22.05
CA LYS A 104 -19.64 3.59 -20.92
C LYS A 104 -19.43 2.42 -19.96
N ILE A 105 -18.18 2.13 -19.68
CA ILE A 105 -17.76 1.18 -18.65
C ILE A 105 -17.48 1.97 -17.37
N LEU A 106 -18.29 1.74 -16.35
CA LEU A 106 -18.20 2.43 -15.05
C LEU A 106 -17.66 1.53 -13.93
N ASP A 107 -17.75 0.21 -14.11
CA ASP A 107 -17.20 -0.77 -13.18
C ASP A 107 -15.68 -0.70 -13.23
N ILE A 108 -15.06 -0.30 -12.11
CA ILE A 108 -13.62 -0.11 -11.99
C ILE A 108 -12.82 -1.37 -12.37
N ASN A 109 -13.38 -2.56 -12.14
CA ASN A 109 -12.72 -3.82 -12.46
C ASN A 109 -12.79 -4.17 -13.96
N LYS A 110 -13.68 -3.51 -14.71
CA LYS A 110 -13.84 -3.67 -16.16
C LYS A 110 -13.21 -2.54 -16.97
N ILE A 111 -12.75 -1.48 -16.32
CA ILE A 111 -11.91 -0.46 -16.95
C ILE A 111 -10.68 -1.16 -17.55
N LYS A 112 -10.38 -0.89 -18.82
CA LYS A 112 -9.38 -1.63 -19.61
C LYS A 112 -8.00 -1.59 -18.98
N PHE A 113 -7.69 -0.50 -18.28
CA PHE A 113 -6.45 -0.36 -17.54
C PHE A 113 -6.33 -1.43 -16.44
N TYR A 114 -7.40 -1.71 -15.69
CA TYR A 114 -7.38 -2.61 -14.53
C TYR A 114 -7.74 -4.06 -14.86
N GLU A 115 -8.64 -4.30 -15.83
CA GLU A 115 -9.24 -5.61 -16.11
C GLU A 115 -8.23 -6.75 -16.26
N LYS A 116 -7.07 -6.48 -16.85
CA LYS A 116 -6.04 -7.49 -17.13
C LYS A 116 -4.93 -7.56 -16.09
N GLN A 117 -5.02 -6.77 -15.02
CA GLN A 117 -3.98 -6.72 -13.99
C GLN A 117 -4.18 -7.80 -12.94
N GLN A 118 -3.10 -8.46 -12.56
CA GLN A 118 -3.02 -9.25 -11.34
C GLN A 118 -2.15 -8.49 -10.32
N ARG A 119 -2.81 -7.79 -9.41
CA ARG A 119 -2.14 -6.94 -8.41
C ARG A 119 -1.76 -7.76 -7.18
N ILE A 120 -0.64 -8.48 -7.25
CA ILE A 120 -0.14 -9.30 -6.12
C ILE A 120 0.62 -8.43 -5.11
N ALA A 121 1.70 -7.77 -5.55
CA ALA A 121 2.47 -6.87 -4.70
C ALA A 121 1.68 -5.60 -4.34
N LEU A 122 0.90 -5.08 -5.28
CA LEU A 122 0.12 -3.84 -5.12
C LEU A 122 -1.33 -4.09 -4.65
N ARG A 123 -1.59 -5.22 -3.98
CA ARG A 123 -2.95 -5.69 -3.65
C ARG A 123 -3.73 -4.73 -2.74
N ASN A 124 -3.03 -4.05 -1.84
CA ASN A 124 -3.58 -3.09 -0.87
C ASN A 124 -3.48 -1.63 -1.32
N CYS A 125 -2.59 -1.32 -2.27
CA CYS A 125 -2.37 0.07 -2.70
C CYS A 125 -3.65 0.69 -3.27
N GLY A 126 -4.10 1.77 -2.64
CA GLY A 126 -5.36 2.46 -2.98
C GLY A 126 -6.60 1.90 -2.27
N LYS A 127 -6.48 0.82 -1.49
CA LYS A 127 -7.58 0.23 -0.72
C LYS A 127 -7.51 0.52 0.76
N ILE A 128 -6.30 0.68 1.29
CA ILE A 128 -6.04 0.97 2.71
C ILE A 128 -5.46 2.37 2.90
N ASN A 129 -5.59 2.87 4.13
CA ASN A 129 -4.74 3.92 4.67
C ASN A 129 -3.34 3.36 4.96
N PRO A 130 -2.28 3.80 4.24
CA PRO A 130 -0.92 3.30 4.44
C PRO A 130 -0.28 3.75 5.77
N GLU A 131 -0.94 4.66 6.51
CA GLU A 131 -0.48 5.18 7.80
C GLU A 131 -1.27 4.56 8.98
N ASP A 132 -2.06 3.51 8.73
CA ASP A 132 -2.84 2.79 9.76
C ASP A 132 -2.61 1.27 9.67
N ILE A 133 -1.84 0.74 10.62
CA ILE A 133 -1.55 -0.70 10.73
C ILE A 133 -2.81 -1.55 10.89
N ASP A 134 -3.88 -1.04 11.52
CA ASP A 134 -5.10 -1.82 11.73
C ASP A 134 -5.77 -2.14 10.38
N GLU A 135 -5.68 -1.25 9.39
CA GLU A 135 -6.18 -1.51 8.04
C GLU A 135 -5.33 -2.54 7.28
N TYR A 136 -4.02 -2.58 7.52
CA TYR A 136 -3.16 -3.64 6.97
C TYR A 136 -3.50 -5.00 7.57
N ILE A 137 -3.65 -5.08 8.90
CA ILE A 137 -4.06 -6.30 9.62
C ILE A 137 -5.45 -6.76 9.18
N ALA A 138 -6.39 -5.84 8.97
CA ALA A 138 -7.73 -6.15 8.48
C ALA A 138 -7.73 -6.74 7.05
N MET A 139 -6.63 -6.57 6.30
CA MET A 139 -6.40 -7.15 4.97
C MET A 139 -5.42 -8.33 5.02
N ASP A 140 -5.50 -9.12 6.10
CA ASP A 140 -4.68 -10.32 6.36
C ASP A 140 -3.18 -10.03 6.56
N GLY A 141 -2.83 -8.77 6.83
CA GLY A 141 -1.47 -8.34 7.10
C GLY A 141 -0.89 -9.00 8.36
N TYR A 142 0.39 -9.39 8.31
CA TYR A 142 1.10 -10.12 9.37
C TYR A 142 0.61 -11.55 9.64
N GLU A 143 -0.43 -12.04 8.95
CA GLU A 143 -0.85 -13.44 9.06
C GLU A 143 0.27 -14.40 8.61
N ALA A 144 0.96 -14.06 7.51
CA ALA A 144 2.05 -14.88 7.01
C ALA A 144 3.24 -14.89 7.96
N LEU A 145 3.61 -13.74 8.53
CA LEU A 145 4.64 -13.66 9.56
C LEU A 145 4.28 -14.49 10.79
N GLY A 146 3.04 -14.39 11.27
CA GLY A 146 2.54 -15.20 12.38
C GLY A 146 2.71 -16.70 12.11
N LYS A 147 2.23 -17.18 10.96
CA LYS A 147 2.38 -18.58 10.53
C LYS A 147 3.85 -19.01 10.48
N VAL A 148 4.71 -18.18 9.88
CA VAL A 148 6.14 -18.45 9.72
C VAL A 148 6.81 -18.65 11.08
N LEU A 149 6.56 -17.75 12.03
CA LEU A 149 7.22 -17.76 13.34
C LEU A 149 6.65 -18.81 14.30
N THR A 150 5.37 -19.15 14.19
CA THR A 150 4.74 -20.10 15.14
C THR A 150 4.70 -21.53 14.65
N SER A 151 4.90 -21.78 13.36
CA SER A 151 4.56 -23.08 12.75
C SER A 151 5.49 -23.56 11.66
N MET A 152 6.50 -22.78 11.26
CA MET A 152 7.47 -23.18 10.24
C MET A 152 8.89 -23.10 10.77
N LYS A 153 9.75 -24.01 10.34
CA LYS A 153 11.21 -23.91 10.51
C LYS A 153 11.79 -22.97 9.45
N PRO A 154 12.92 -22.29 9.71
CA PRO A 154 13.56 -21.39 8.74
C PRO A 154 13.78 -22.04 7.35
N GLN A 155 14.24 -23.29 7.32
CA GLN A 155 14.45 -24.03 6.07
C GLN A 155 13.15 -24.27 5.27
N GLU A 156 12.02 -24.50 5.94
CA GLU A 156 10.72 -24.69 5.28
C GLU A 156 10.26 -23.40 4.59
N VAL A 157 10.56 -22.23 5.19
CA VAL A 157 10.30 -20.93 4.57
C VAL A 157 11.15 -20.75 3.30
N ILE A 158 12.44 -21.07 3.37
CA ILE A 158 13.33 -21.01 2.20
C ILE A 158 12.83 -21.91 1.07
N ASP A 159 12.39 -23.12 1.40
CA ASP A 159 11.92 -24.08 0.41
C ASP A 159 10.59 -23.66 -0.22
N GLU A 160 9.68 -23.04 0.53
CA GLU A 160 8.48 -22.40 -0.01
C GLU A 160 8.83 -21.28 -1.01
N ILE A 161 9.79 -20.42 -0.68
CA ILE A 161 10.26 -19.36 -1.59
C ILE A 161 10.92 -19.94 -2.84
N LYS A 162 11.69 -21.03 -2.73
CA LYS A 162 12.23 -21.73 -3.92
C LYS A 162 11.10 -22.31 -4.78
N ALA A 163 10.11 -22.96 -4.16
CA ALA A 163 8.98 -23.57 -4.84
C ALA A 163 8.13 -22.53 -5.59
N SER A 164 8.00 -21.31 -5.05
CA SER A 164 7.30 -20.20 -5.70
C SER A 164 7.95 -19.74 -7.03
N GLY A 165 9.24 -20.05 -7.24
CA GLY A 165 10.00 -19.57 -8.38
C GLY A 165 10.28 -18.06 -8.36
N LEU A 166 10.15 -17.40 -7.20
CA LEU A 166 10.38 -15.96 -7.08
C LEU A 166 11.81 -15.58 -7.50
N ARG A 167 11.89 -14.59 -8.39
CA ARG A 167 13.17 -14.03 -8.88
C ARG A 167 13.31 -12.58 -8.40
N GLY A 168 14.55 -12.14 -8.23
CA GLY A 168 14.87 -10.76 -7.85
C GLY A 168 14.27 -9.75 -8.83
N ARG A 169 13.53 -8.78 -8.30
CA ARG A 169 12.77 -7.80 -9.08
C ARG A 169 13.53 -6.53 -9.43
N GLY A 170 14.72 -6.31 -8.87
CA GLY A 170 15.65 -5.23 -9.24
C GLY A 170 16.43 -5.49 -10.54
N GLY A 171 15.88 -6.22 -11.50
CA GLY A 171 16.46 -6.41 -12.84
C GLY A 171 17.28 -7.70 -13.06
N ALA A 172 18.22 -8.03 -12.18
CA ALA A 172 19.13 -9.18 -12.39
C ALA A 172 18.42 -10.56 -12.43
N GLY A 173 17.23 -10.67 -11.84
CA GLY A 173 16.41 -11.88 -11.93
C GLY A 173 17.05 -13.12 -11.30
N PHE A 174 17.96 -12.98 -10.33
CA PHE A 174 18.49 -14.14 -9.61
C PHE A 174 17.40 -14.85 -8.79
N SER A 175 17.50 -16.16 -8.56
CA SER A 175 16.51 -16.88 -7.75
C SER A 175 16.56 -16.43 -6.29
N THR A 176 15.44 -15.95 -5.76
CA THR A 176 15.35 -15.40 -4.40
C THR A 176 15.58 -16.49 -3.36
N GLY A 177 14.93 -17.65 -3.52
CA GLY A 177 15.10 -18.78 -2.61
C GLY A 177 16.51 -19.38 -2.63
N MET A 178 17.21 -19.33 -3.78
CA MET A 178 18.63 -19.72 -3.83
C MET A 178 19.51 -18.72 -3.09
N LYS A 179 19.25 -17.41 -3.24
CA LYS A 179 19.98 -16.37 -2.52
C LYS A 179 19.80 -16.53 -1.01
N TRP A 180 18.57 -16.78 -0.56
CA TRP A 180 18.29 -17.03 0.87
C TRP A 180 18.99 -18.29 1.38
N GLN A 181 19.02 -19.37 0.59
CA GLN A 181 19.75 -20.57 0.98
C GLN A 181 21.25 -20.34 1.15
N PHE A 182 21.87 -19.54 0.27
CA PHE A 182 23.29 -19.22 0.40
C PHE A 182 23.57 -18.48 1.69
N GLU A 183 22.76 -17.47 2.02
CA GLU A 183 22.89 -16.73 3.27
C GLU A 183 22.65 -17.63 4.50
N ALA A 184 21.61 -18.48 4.46
CA ALA A 184 21.32 -19.39 5.56
C ALA A 184 22.45 -20.40 5.81
N ASN A 185 23.17 -20.82 4.76
CA ASN A 185 24.30 -21.74 4.85
C ASN A 185 25.61 -21.07 5.30
N GLU A 186 25.71 -19.75 5.19
CA GLU A 186 26.91 -19.04 5.60
C GLU A 186 27.05 -19.08 7.14
N PRO A 187 28.20 -19.50 7.67
CA PRO A 187 28.44 -19.48 9.10
C PRO A 187 28.58 -18.05 9.63
N GLY A 188 28.02 -17.81 10.81
CA GLY A 188 28.09 -16.51 11.49
C GLY A 188 26.78 -16.21 12.21
N ASP A 189 26.91 -15.59 13.37
CA ASP A 189 25.76 -15.21 14.21
C ASP A 189 25.18 -13.84 13.81
N GLU A 190 25.96 -13.04 13.09
CA GLU A 190 25.61 -11.68 12.67
C GLU A 190 25.24 -11.67 11.18
N LYS A 191 23.94 -11.55 10.91
CA LYS A 191 23.38 -11.50 9.56
C LYS A 191 22.41 -10.33 9.43
N TYR A 192 22.31 -9.81 8.21
CA TYR A 192 21.54 -8.61 7.91
C TYR A 192 20.59 -8.79 6.73
N VAL A 193 19.43 -8.14 6.80
CA VAL A 193 18.51 -8.01 5.68
C VAL A 193 18.56 -6.58 5.13
N ILE A 194 18.96 -6.42 3.87
CA ILE A 194 19.02 -5.11 3.23
C ILE A 194 17.93 -5.02 2.17
N CYS A 195 17.00 -4.07 2.35
CA CYS A 195 16.05 -3.65 1.33
C CYS A 195 16.69 -2.51 0.52
N ASN A 196 16.91 -2.75 -0.78
CA ASN A 196 17.33 -1.71 -1.71
C ASN A 196 16.09 -1.03 -2.28
N ALA A 197 15.81 0.19 -1.80
CA ALA A 197 14.73 1.06 -2.23
C ALA A 197 15.26 2.34 -2.93
N ASP A 198 16.43 2.25 -3.57
CA ASP A 198 17.04 3.39 -4.29
C ASP A 198 16.29 3.73 -5.58
N GLU A 199 15.65 2.75 -6.24
CA GLU A 199 14.85 2.88 -7.47
C GLU A 199 15.34 4.02 -8.40
N GLY A 200 16.63 3.97 -8.76
CA GLY A 200 17.32 5.04 -9.49
C GLY A 200 16.93 5.17 -10.97
N ASP A 201 16.33 4.13 -11.54
CA ASP A 201 16.06 4.02 -12.97
C ASP A 201 14.96 5.00 -13.44
N PRO A 202 15.18 5.78 -14.51
CA PRO A 202 14.16 6.67 -15.07
C PRO A 202 12.89 5.91 -15.47
N GLY A 203 11.75 6.35 -14.95
CA GLY A 203 10.44 5.74 -15.23
C GLY A 203 10.06 4.58 -14.30
N ALA A 204 10.95 4.16 -13.38
CA ALA A 204 10.60 3.24 -12.31
C ALA A 204 9.96 4.00 -11.13
N PHE A 205 8.84 3.47 -10.64
CA PHE A 205 8.10 3.98 -9.47
C PHE A 205 7.28 2.87 -8.79
N MET A 206 7.62 1.61 -9.05
CA MET A 206 6.96 0.45 -8.46
C MET A 206 7.30 0.30 -6.98
N ASP A 207 8.57 0.48 -6.62
CA ASP A 207 9.02 0.39 -5.23
C ASP A 207 8.42 1.55 -4.45
N ARG A 208 8.50 2.77 -5.01
CA ARG A 208 7.82 3.95 -4.47
C ARG A 208 6.34 3.72 -4.21
N SER A 209 5.63 3.12 -5.16
CA SER A 209 4.19 2.86 -5.03
C SER A 209 3.87 1.93 -3.86
N LEU A 210 4.74 0.96 -3.61
CA LEU A 210 4.60 0.02 -2.49
C LEU A 210 4.96 0.69 -1.16
N LEU A 211 6.09 1.37 -1.08
CA LEU A 211 6.56 2.04 0.14
C LEU A 211 5.60 3.17 0.57
N GLU A 212 5.02 3.91 -0.38
CA GLU A 212 4.02 4.93 -0.09
C GLU A 212 2.64 4.33 0.20
N GLY A 213 2.30 3.17 -0.36
CA GLY A 213 0.93 2.68 -0.42
C GLY A 213 0.61 1.46 0.45
N ASP A 214 1.62 0.72 0.87
CA ASP A 214 1.53 -0.49 1.69
C ASP A 214 2.89 -0.78 2.39
N PRO A 215 3.41 0.14 3.23
CA PRO A 215 4.74 0.00 3.82
C PRO A 215 4.88 -1.24 4.72
N HIS A 216 3.82 -1.63 5.43
CA HIS A 216 3.83 -2.82 6.29
C HIS A 216 4.09 -4.13 5.52
N ALA A 217 3.67 -4.23 4.25
CA ALA A 217 4.01 -5.39 3.41
C ALA A 217 5.52 -5.54 3.18
N VAL A 218 6.26 -4.43 3.14
CA VAL A 218 7.72 -4.44 3.02
C VAL A 218 8.34 -4.90 4.34
N LEU A 219 7.90 -4.35 5.47
CA LEU A 219 8.39 -4.73 6.80
C LEU A 219 8.13 -6.22 7.09
N GLU A 220 6.92 -6.70 6.78
CA GLU A 220 6.55 -8.10 6.94
C GLU A 220 7.43 -9.01 6.08
N GLY A 221 7.64 -8.66 4.82
CA GLY A 221 8.52 -9.41 3.92
C GLY A 221 9.97 -9.48 4.41
N MET A 222 10.48 -8.37 4.98
CA MET A 222 11.81 -8.33 5.58
C MET A 222 11.91 -9.22 6.83
N ALA A 223 10.90 -9.19 7.71
CA ALA A 223 10.86 -10.03 8.91
C ALA A 223 10.81 -11.53 8.57
N ILE A 224 10.01 -11.91 7.56
CA ILE A 224 9.96 -13.29 7.06
C ILE A 224 11.33 -13.73 6.53
N MET A 225 11.99 -12.88 5.73
CA MET A 225 13.33 -13.17 5.23
C MET A 225 14.33 -13.31 6.38
N ALA A 226 14.28 -12.40 7.34
CA ALA A 226 15.19 -12.36 8.47
C ALA A 226 15.12 -13.63 9.30
N TYR A 227 13.89 -14.09 9.61
CA TYR A 227 13.68 -15.37 10.27
C TYR A 227 14.24 -16.55 9.47
N ALA A 228 14.00 -16.57 8.16
CA ALA A 228 14.43 -17.65 7.28
C ALA A 228 15.97 -17.78 7.23
N VAL A 229 16.70 -16.67 7.24
CA VAL A 229 18.17 -16.67 7.10
C VAL A 229 18.92 -16.56 8.43
N GLY A 230 18.22 -16.28 9.53
CA GLY A 230 18.80 -16.08 10.86
C GLY A 230 19.40 -14.68 11.07
N ALA A 231 18.77 -13.65 10.49
CA ALA A 231 19.15 -12.26 10.70
C ALA A 231 18.30 -11.60 11.79
N HIS A 232 18.92 -10.70 12.56
CA HIS A 232 18.27 -9.95 13.65
C HIS A 232 18.19 -8.44 13.38
N GLN A 233 18.85 -7.96 12.32
CA GLN A 233 18.86 -6.55 11.94
C GLN A 233 18.58 -6.38 10.45
N GLY A 234 17.74 -5.40 10.13
CA GLY A 234 17.40 -4.99 8.78
C GLY A 234 17.71 -3.51 8.53
N TYR A 235 17.96 -3.18 7.26
CA TYR A 235 18.12 -1.81 6.79
C TYR A 235 17.32 -1.59 5.50
N ILE A 236 16.62 -0.46 5.40
CA ILE A 236 15.97 -0.03 4.17
C ILE A 236 16.73 1.17 3.62
N TYR A 237 17.60 0.92 2.64
CA TYR A 237 18.28 2.00 1.95
C TYR A 237 17.33 2.64 0.95
N ILE A 238 16.84 3.84 1.27
CA ILE A 238 15.92 4.61 0.44
C ILE A 238 16.56 5.90 -0.06
N ARG A 239 16.32 6.22 -1.34
CA ARG A 239 16.82 7.45 -1.95
C ARG A 239 16.20 8.70 -1.30
N ALA A 240 16.97 9.80 -1.28
CA ALA A 240 16.54 11.07 -0.68
C ALA A 240 15.32 11.72 -1.38
N GLU A 241 15.08 11.38 -2.65
CA GLU A 241 14.01 11.96 -3.46
C GLU A 241 12.61 11.40 -3.16
N TYR A 242 12.48 10.43 -2.24
CA TYR A 242 11.20 9.83 -1.83
C TYR A 242 10.76 10.23 -0.41
N PRO A 243 10.52 11.52 -0.11
CA PRO A 243 10.23 11.97 1.25
C PRO A 243 8.94 11.38 1.83
N ILE A 244 7.91 11.16 0.99
CA ILE A 244 6.65 10.55 1.43
C ILE A 244 6.87 9.10 1.86
N ALA A 245 7.67 8.34 1.12
CA ALA A 245 7.98 6.95 1.45
C ALA A 245 8.78 6.88 2.76
N VAL A 246 9.80 7.72 2.95
CA VAL A 246 10.56 7.81 4.21
C VAL A 246 9.62 8.06 5.39
N GLN A 247 8.73 9.06 5.28
CA GLN A 247 7.78 9.40 6.34
C GLN A 247 6.85 8.23 6.67
N ARG A 248 6.25 7.59 5.66
CA ARG A 248 5.31 6.48 5.85
C ARG A 248 5.97 5.21 6.38
N LEU A 249 7.19 4.91 5.94
CA LEU A 249 7.98 3.83 6.49
C LEU A 249 8.29 4.06 7.96
N GLN A 250 8.69 5.27 8.36
CA GLN A 250 8.94 5.56 9.77
C GLN A 250 7.68 5.34 10.61
N ILE A 251 6.52 5.83 10.15
CA ILE A 251 5.23 5.58 10.81
C ILE A 251 4.96 4.08 10.92
N ALA A 252 5.17 3.32 9.85
CA ALA A 252 4.94 1.87 9.84
C ALA A 252 5.90 1.11 10.77
N ILE A 253 7.17 1.52 10.85
CA ILE A 253 8.16 0.96 11.79
C ILE A 253 7.72 1.22 13.23
N ASP A 254 7.39 2.48 13.56
CA ASP A 254 6.93 2.86 14.90
C ASP A 254 5.65 2.09 15.30
N GLN A 255 4.72 1.91 14.37
CA GLN A 255 3.51 1.12 14.57
C GLN A 255 3.80 -0.36 14.76
N ALA A 256 4.70 -0.95 13.97
CA ALA A 256 5.08 -2.34 14.10
C ALA A 256 5.80 -2.61 15.44
N HIS A 257 6.64 -1.70 15.93
CA HIS A 257 7.20 -1.77 17.29
C HIS A 257 6.11 -1.71 18.36
N LYS A 258 5.14 -0.81 18.22
CA LYS A 258 4.03 -0.68 19.18
C LYS A 258 3.15 -1.94 19.26
N TYR A 259 3.08 -2.71 18.18
CA TYR A 259 2.30 -3.94 18.09
C TYR A 259 3.16 -5.20 18.36
N ASP A 260 4.42 -5.04 18.78
CA ASP A 260 5.37 -6.15 18.98
C ASP A 260 5.58 -7.03 17.71
N LEU A 261 5.43 -6.41 16.53
CA LEU A 261 5.64 -7.01 15.21
C LEU A 261 7.06 -6.75 14.65
N LEU A 262 7.81 -5.87 15.32
CA LEU A 262 9.25 -5.66 15.20
C LEU A 262 9.84 -5.50 16.61
N GLY A 263 11.15 -5.68 16.73
CA GLY A 263 11.87 -5.63 18.00
C GLY A 263 12.12 -7.03 18.55
N LYS A 264 11.79 -7.25 19.83
CA LYS A 264 12.14 -8.48 20.55
C LYS A 264 10.98 -9.45 20.68
N ASN A 265 11.28 -10.74 20.60
CA ASN A 265 10.40 -11.86 20.88
C ASN A 265 9.07 -11.75 20.13
N ILE A 266 9.14 -11.46 18.83
CA ILE A 266 8.00 -11.22 17.95
C ILE A 266 7.08 -12.46 18.01
N PHE A 267 5.77 -12.25 18.25
CA PHE A 267 4.77 -13.31 18.49
C PHE A 267 5.11 -14.28 19.64
N ASN A 268 5.95 -13.90 20.60
CA ASN A 268 6.48 -14.79 21.64
C ASN A 268 7.21 -16.04 21.08
N SER A 269 7.79 -15.92 19.89
CA SER A 269 8.47 -17.02 19.20
C SER A 269 9.92 -17.25 19.63
N GLY A 270 10.51 -16.30 20.39
CA GLY A 270 11.95 -16.22 20.66
C GLY A 270 12.76 -15.59 19.53
N PHE A 271 12.12 -15.14 18.44
CA PHE A 271 12.77 -14.45 17.34
C PHE A 271 12.76 -12.92 17.55
N ASP A 272 13.91 -12.31 17.38
CA ASP A 272 14.12 -10.86 17.43
C ASP A 272 14.44 -10.35 16.02
N PHE A 273 13.83 -9.24 15.59
CA PHE A 273 14.21 -8.56 14.35
C PHE A 273 13.82 -7.09 14.39
N ASP A 274 14.79 -6.23 14.07
CA ASP A 274 14.58 -4.79 14.00
C ASP A 274 14.97 -4.21 12.63
N ILE A 275 14.45 -3.03 12.29
CA ILE A 275 14.66 -2.36 11.01
C ILE A 275 15.01 -0.89 11.21
N GLU A 276 16.02 -0.42 10.49
CA GLU A 276 16.39 1.00 10.39
C GLU A 276 16.31 1.52 8.94
N LEU A 277 16.16 2.85 8.79
CA LEU A 277 16.15 3.57 7.51
C LEU A 277 17.52 4.22 7.22
#